data_AF-A0A7C7ACZ6-F1
#
_entry.id   AF-A0A7C7ACZ6-F1
#
_cell.length_a   1.000
_cell.length_b   1.000
_cell.length_c   1.000
_cell.angle_alpha   90.00
_cell.angle_beta   90.00
_cell.angle_gamma   90.00
#
_symmetry.space_group_name_H-M   'P 1'
#
loop_
_entity.id
_entity.type
_entity.pdbx_description
1 polymer ?
#
loop_
_entity_poly.entity_id
_entity_poly.type
_entity_poly.pdbx_seq_one_letter_code
_entity_poly.pdbx_strand_id
1 'polypeptide(L)'
;MTYEIPFNMYYANRSGSWDNKGVSFLDISAPGKAYGVAYLISREQFDHIYKEENGGIIPKNTSTWYNKIITLGNLDGIDVMTFTNSKVLEKNLPSKCYLNVLAEGLRENYPHLDENEIWSYLLPEGVCVL
;
A
#
# COMPACT_ATOMS: atom_id res chain seq x y z
N MET A 1 -14.94 2.75 -0.10
CA MET A 1 -15.01 4.20 -0.39
C MET A 1 -13.62 4.66 -0.79
N THR A 2 -13.44 5.44 -1.85
CA THR A 2 -12.11 5.95 -2.19
C THR A 2 -11.58 6.87 -1.10
N TYR A 3 -10.27 6.87 -0.88
CA TYR A 3 -9.60 7.68 0.12
C TYR A 3 -8.23 8.11 -0.38
N GLU A 4 -7.90 9.39 -0.19
CA GLU A 4 -6.58 9.92 -0.54
C GLU A 4 -5.65 9.81 0.68
N ILE A 5 -4.61 8.99 0.55
CA ILE A 5 -3.62 8.77 1.61
C ILE A 5 -2.55 9.86 1.49
N PRO A 6 -2.24 10.63 2.57
CA PRO A 6 -1.36 11.80 2.51
C PRO A 6 0.15 11.45 2.50
N PHE A 7 0.51 10.29 1.97
CA PHE A 7 1.88 9.77 1.92
C PHE A 7 2.14 9.14 0.54
N ASN A 8 3.38 9.22 0.06
CA ASN A 8 3.73 8.59 -1.22
C ASN A 8 3.81 7.07 -1.05
N MET A 9 3.28 6.34 -2.03
CA MET A 9 3.48 4.90 -2.15
C MET A 9 4.84 4.61 -2.80
N TYR A 10 5.53 3.58 -2.35
CA TYR A 10 6.73 3.05 -3.00
C TYR A 10 6.81 1.52 -2.84
N TYR A 11 7.71 0.88 -3.58
CA TYR A 11 7.89 -0.57 -3.55
C TYR A 11 9.18 -0.96 -2.84
N ALA A 12 9.10 -1.93 -1.93
CA ALA A 12 10.25 -2.45 -1.20
C ALA A 12 10.07 -3.91 -0.79
N ASN A 13 11.11 -4.46 -0.15
CA ASN A 13 11.16 -5.84 0.33
C ASN A 13 11.06 -6.88 -0.81
N ARG A 14 11.00 -8.17 -0.47
CA ARG A 14 10.90 -9.29 -1.43
C ARG A 14 9.79 -10.22 -1.00
N SER A 15 8.66 -10.19 -1.70
CA SER A 15 7.55 -11.09 -1.40
C SER A 15 7.65 -12.37 -2.24
N GLY A 16 7.64 -13.52 -1.56
CA GLY A 16 7.61 -14.83 -2.22
C GLY A 16 6.35 -15.05 -3.06
N SER A 17 5.23 -14.43 -2.68
CA SER A 17 3.96 -14.48 -3.42
C SER A 17 3.93 -13.61 -4.68
N TRP A 18 4.90 -12.68 -4.81
CA TRP A 18 4.99 -11.73 -5.91
C TRP A 18 6.36 -11.79 -6.59
N ASP A 19 6.76 -12.98 -7.07
CA ASP A 19 8.00 -13.23 -7.82
C ASP A 19 9.30 -12.75 -7.13
N ASN A 20 9.33 -12.73 -5.79
CA ASN A 20 10.44 -12.18 -4.98
C ASN A 20 10.75 -10.69 -5.29
N LYS A 21 9.73 -9.96 -5.74
CA LYS A 21 9.75 -8.52 -6.06
C LYS A 21 9.14 -7.68 -4.93
N GLY A 22 9.23 -6.37 -5.10
CA GLY A 22 8.76 -5.40 -4.12
C GLY A 22 7.24 -5.34 -4.02
N VAL A 23 6.74 -5.03 -2.84
CA VAL A 23 5.33 -4.73 -2.56
C VAL A 23 5.19 -3.31 -2.00
N SER A 24 3.97 -2.80 -1.96
CA SER A 24 3.70 -1.42 -1.59
C SER A 24 3.93 -1.12 -0.11
N PHE A 25 4.60 0.00 0.15
CA PHE A 25 4.75 0.66 1.45
C PHE A 25 4.41 2.15 1.30
N LEU A 26 4.27 2.85 2.42
CA LEU A 26 4.05 4.30 2.45
C LEU A 26 5.29 4.98 3.03
N ASP A 27 5.77 6.03 2.37
CA ASP A 27 6.78 6.90 2.92
C ASP A 27 6.11 7.91 3.86
N ILE A 28 6.09 7.58 5.15
CA ILE A 28 5.49 8.42 6.20
C ILE A 28 6.42 9.54 6.70
N SER A 29 7.59 9.71 6.09
CA SER A 29 8.56 10.75 6.48
C SER A 29 8.32 12.08 5.77
N ALA A 30 7.54 12.08 4.69
CA ALA A 30 7.20 13.27 3.92
C ALA A 30 5.74 13.26 3.46
N PRO A 31 5.10 14.43 3.29
CA PRO A 31 3.79 14.51 2.66
C PRO A 31 3.82 13.95 1.24
N GLY A 32 2.72 13.35 0.82
CA GLY A 32 2.56 12.81 -0.51
C GLY A 32 1.11 12.52 -0.84
N LYS A 33 0.90 11.75 -1.90
CA LYS A 33 -0.43 11.33 -2.32
C LYS A 33 -0.39 9.89 -2.81
N ALA A 34 -1.25 9.05 -2.25
CA ALA A 34 -1.51 7.72 -2.75
C ALA A 34 -3.01 7.43 -2.80
N TYR A 35 -3.42 6.67 -3.81
CA TYR A 35 -4.79 6.19 -3.94
C TYR A 35 -5.04 5.04 -2.96
N GLY A 36 -6.12 5.12 -2.20
CA GLY A 36 -6.56 4.09 -1.26
C GLY A 36 -8.06 3.80 -1.35
N VAL A 37 -8.47 2.68 -0.77
CA VAL A 37 -9.89 2.35 -0.57
C VAL A 37 -10.08 2.08 0.91
N ALA A 38 -10.95 2.85 1.55
CA ALA A 38 -11.36 2.62 2.92
C ALA A 38 -12.45 1.55 2.98
N TYR A 39 -12.22 0.54 3.82
CA TYR A 39 -13.16 -0.53 4.14
C TYR A 39 -13.63 -0.37 5.59
N LEU A 40 -14.95 -0.41 5.80
CA LEU A 40 -15.52 -0.39 7.14
C LEU A 40 -15.47 -1.82 7.71
N ILE A 41 -14.61 -2.03 8.69
CA ILE A 41 -14.39 -3.32 9.36
C ILE A 41 -14.32 -3.13 10.87
N SER A 42 -14.56 -4.20 11.62
CA SER A 42 -14.40 -4.17 13.08
C SER A 42 -12.93 -4.08 13.47
N ARG A 43 -12.67 -3.67 14.72
CA ARG A 43 -11.31 -3.63 15.26
C ARG A 43 -10.66 -5.01 15.27
N GLU A 44 -11.42 -6.05 15.60
CA GLU A 44 -10.93 -7.44 15.59
C GLU A 44 -10.54 -7.89 14.18
N GLN A 45 -11.32 -7.53 13.16
CA GLN A 45 -10.99 -7.81 11.76
C GLN A 45 -9.73 -7.08 11.32
N PHE A 46 -9.57 -5.81 11.70
CA PHE A 46 -8.34 -5.04 11.43
C PHE A 46 -7.12 -5.69 12.07
N ASP A 47 -7.19 -6.05 13.35
CA ASP A 47 -6.08 -6.67 14.07
C ASP A 47 -5.74 -8.07 13.50
N HIS A 48 -6.73 -8.78 12.95
CA HIS A 48 -6.51 -10.04 12.24
C HIS A 48 -5.77 -9.82 10.92
N ILE A 49 -6.22 -8.89 10.07
CA ILE A 49 -5.54 -8.54 8.81
C ILE A 49 -4.09 -8.10 9.08
N TYR A 50 -3.87 -7.27 10.11
CA TYR A 50 -2.54 -6.81 10.48
C TYR A 50 -1.57 -7.96 10.82
N LYS A 51 -2.07 -9.03 11.47
CA LYS A 51 -1.27 -10.23 11.75
C LYS A 51 -1.00 -11.03 10.48
N GLU A 52 -2.02 -11.28 9.66
CA GLU A 52 -1.90 -12.07 8.44
C GLU A 52 -0.93 -11.44 7.43
N GLU A 53 -0.97 -10.12 7.27
CA GLU A 53 -0.02 -9.34 6.46
C GLU A 53 1.43 -9.41 6.99
N ASN A 54 1.62 -9.87 8.21
CA ASN A 54 2.91 -10.13 8.84
C ASN A 54 3.18 -11.64 9.06
N GLY A 55 2.52 -12.51 8.30
CA GLY A 55 2.72 -13.96 8.37
C GLY A 55 2.07 -14.62 9.59
N GLY A 56 0.92 -14.10 10.03
CA GLY A 56 0.13 -14.62 11.15
C GLY A 56 0.64 -14.22 12.53
N ILE A 57 1.57 -13.25 12.62
CA ILE A 57 2.18 -12.82 13.89
C ILE A 57 2.11 -11.31 14.06
N ILE A 58 2.18 -10.85 15.31
CA ILE A 58 2.39 -9.43 15.60
C ILE A 58 3.87 -9.10 15.30
N PRO A 59 4.15 -8.16 14.38
CA PRO A 59 5.51 -7.84 14.01
C PRO A 59 6.24 -7.14 15.15
N LYS A 60 7.54 -7.45 15.28
CA LYS A 60 8.45 -6.69 16.15
C LYS A 60 8.73 -5.32 15.52
N ASN A 61 9.08 -4.33 16.34
CA ASN A 61 9.50 -3.00 15.87
C ASN A 61 10.73 -3.03 14.94
N THR A 62 11.50 -4.12 14.96
CA THR A 62 12.65 -4.33 14.07
C THR A 62 12.29 -5.03 12.75
N SER A 63 11.03 -5.42 12.55
CA SER A 63 10.57 -6.07 11.33
C SER A 63 10.70 -5.13 10.13
N THR A 64 11.12 -5.66 8.99
CA THR A 64 11.13 -4.98 7.69
C THR A 64 9.78 -5.08 6.96
N TRP A 65 8.80 -5.76 7.55
CA TRP A 65 7.40 -5.79 7.08
C TRP A 65 6.58 -4.70 7.76
N TYR A 66 5.25 -4.83 7.78
CA TYR A 66 4.34 -3.79 8.25
C TYR A 66 4.32 -3.66 9.77
N ASN A 67 5.33 -3.00 10.36
CA ASN A 67 5.53 -2.90 11.80
C ASN A 67 4.87 -1.67 12.47
N LYS A 68 4.18 -0.83 11.69
CA LYS A 68 3.65 0.45 12.16
C LYS A 68 2.22 0.65 11.68
N ILE A 69 1.29 0.72 12.63
CA ILE A 69 -0.06 1.21 12.39
C ILE A 69 -0.07 2.74 12.49
N ILE A 70 -0.79 3.40 11.59
CA ILE A 70 -1.02 4.84 11.59
C ILE A 70 -2.51 5.16 11.39
N THR A 71 -2.97 6.23 12.02
CA THR A 71 -4.27 6.84 11.75
C THR A 71 -4.06 7.93 10.70
N LEU A 72 -4.76 7.81 9.56
CA LEU A 72 -4.69 8.75 8.44
C LEU A 72 -5.61 9.96 8.64
N GLY A 73 -6.69 9.77 9.40
CA GLY A 73 -7.68 10.80 9.69
C GLY A 73 -8.97 10.17 10.22
N ASN A 74 -10.06 10.90 10.07
CA ASN A 74 -11.39 10.47 10.47
C ASN A 74 -12.36 10.60 9.29
N LEU A 75 -13.22 9.61 9.12
CA LEU A 75 -14.25 9.54 8.10
C LEU A 75 -15.57 9.16 8.78
N ASP A 76 -16.56 10.06 8.75
CA ASP A 76 -17.87 9.88 9.38
C ASP A 76 -17.80 9.49 10.88
N GLY A 77 -16.85 10.06 11.62
CA GLY A 77 -16.65 9.77 13.04
C GLY A 77 -15.82 8.52 13.31
N ILE A 78 -15.37 7.79 12.27
CA ILE A 78 -14.59 6.56 12.38
C ILE A 78 -13.15 6.83 11.93
N ASP A 79 -12.17 6.35 12.72
CA ASP A 79 -10.76 6.50 12.38
C ASP A 79 -10.40 5.67 11.14
N VAL A 80 -9.80 6.33 10.15
CA VAL A 80 -9.21 5.65 8.99
C VAL A 80 -7.79 5.23 9.36
N MET A 81 -7.56 3.93 9.43
CA MET A 81 -6.28 3.36 9.85
C MET A 81 -5.65 2.56 8.71
N THR A 82 -4.32 2.53 8.68
CA THR A 82 -3.54 1.64 7.81
C THR A 82 -2.29 1.17 8.54
N PHE A 83 -1.55 0.24 7.94
CA PHE A 83 -0.27 -0.23 8.44
C PHE A 83 0.81 -0.17 7.35
N THR A 84 2.01 0.19 7.75
CA THR A 84 3.19 0.30 6.90
C THR A 84 4.46 0.02 7.70
N ASN A 85 5.65 0.33 7.17
CA ASN A 85 6.88 0.27 7.95
C ASN A 85 7.19 1.63 8.60
N SER A 86 7.67 1.62 9.84
CA SER A 86 8.11 2.82 10.57
C SER A 86 9.33 3.53 9.94
N LYS A 87 10.02 2.88 9.00
CA LYS A 87 11.17 3.40 8.28
C LYS A 87 10.95 3.28 6.77
N VAL A 88 11.58 4.18 6.02
CA VAL A 88 11.73 4.02 4.58
C VAL A 88 12.75 2.91 4.32
N LEU A 89 12.33 1.89 3.58
CA LEU A 89 13.13 0.71 3.26
C LEU A 89 13.87 0.89 1.93
N GLU A 90 14.87 0.05 1.70
CA GLU A 90 15.52 -0.04 0.39
C GLU A 90 14.50 -0.45 -0.68
N LYS A 91 14.43 0.33 -1.76
CA LYS A 91 13.46 0.15 -2.83
C LYS A 91 13.75 -1.12 -3.63
N ASN A 92 12.70 -1.84 -4.02
CA ASN A 92 12.77 -2.99 -4.91
C ASN A 92 11.63 -2.90 -5.92
N LEU A 93 11.93 -3.16 -7.20
CA LEU A 93 10.92 -3.10 -8.25
C LEU A 93 9.80 -4.12 -8.00
N PRO A 94 8.53 -3.77 -8.26
CA PRO A 94 7.41 -4.71 -8.17
C PRO A 94 7.42 -5.70 -9.33
N SER A 95 6.66 -6.79 -9.19
CA SER A 95 6.43 -7.74 -10.29
C SER A 95 5.31 -7.23 -11.21
N LYS A 96 5.29 -7.73 -12.46
CA LYS A 96 4.22 -7.40 -13.41
C LYS A 96 2.85 -7.88 -12.90
N CYS A 97 2.79 -9.06 -12.28
CA CYS A 97 1.55 -9.58 -11.72
C CYS A 97 1.02 -8.70 -10.57
N TYR A 98 1.90 -8.21 -9.69
CA TYR A 98 1.51 -7.30 -8.62
C TYR A 98 0.99 -5.95 -9.17
N LEU A 99 1.70 -5.38 -10.15
CA LEU A 99 1.27 -4.15 -10.82
C LEU A 99 -0.10 -4.28 -11.49
N ASN A 100 -0.37 -5.40 -12.15
CA ASN A 100 -1.68 -5.65 -12.78
C ASN A 100 -2.82 -5.66 -11.75
N VAL A 101 -2.61 -6.27 -10.58
CA VAL A 101 -3.61 -6.28 -9.49
C VAL A 101 -3.86 -4.87 -8.96
N LEU A 102 -2.80 -4.07 -8.78
CA LEU A 102 -2.96 -2.66 -8.39
C LEU A 102 -3.71 -1.85 -9.46
N ALA A 103 -3.40 -2.09 -10.74
CA ALA A 103 -4.08 -1.43 -11.86
C ALA A 103 -5.57 -1.79 -11.92
N GLU A 104 -5.93 -3.06 -11.71
CA GLU A 104 -7.33 -3.51 -11.60
C GLU A 104 -8.06 -2.81 -10.45
N GLY A 105 -7.44 -2.74 -9.26
CA GLY A 105 -8.02 -2.03 -8.12
C GLY A 105 -8.24 -0.54 -8.39
N LEU A 106 -7.32 0.11 -9.12
CA LEU A 106 -7.48 1.50 -9.56
C LEU A 106 -8.61 1.66 -10.58
N ARG A 107 -8.69 0.81 -11.61
CA ARG A 107 -9.78 0.85 -12.60
C ARG A 107 -11.15 0.70 -11.94
N GLU A 108 -11.26 -0.22 -10.98
CA GLU A 108 -12.51 -0.50 -10.29
C GLU A 108 -12.98 0.68 -9.42
N ASN A 109 -12.05 1.30 -8.68
CA ASN A 109 -12.40 2.29 -7.65
C ASN A 109 -12.25 3.75 -8.11
N TYR A 110 -11.45 4.00 -9.14
CA TYR A 110 -11.13 5.33 -9.66
C TYR A 110 -11.47 5.41 -11.16
N PRO A 111 -12.77 5.32 -11.55
CA PRO A 111 -13.20 5.24 -12.95
C PRO A 111 -12.93 6.51 -13.79
N HIS A 112 -12.44 7.57 -13.16
CA HIS A 112 -12.03 8.80 -13.83
C HIS A 112 -10.58 8.76 -14.31
N LEU A 113 -9.76 7.81 -13.83
CA LEU A 113 -8.38 7.63 -14.29
C LEU A 113 -8.37 6.83 -15.59
N ASP A 114 -7.63 7.31 -16.59
CA ASP A 114 -7.37 6.55 -17.80
C ASP A 114 -6.17 5.57 -17.64
N GLU A 115 -5.95 4.72 -18.65
CA GLU A 115 -4.85 3.74 -18.63
C GLU A 115 -3.48 4.40 -18.47
N ASN A 116 -3.24 5.53 -19.14
CA ASN A 116 -1.94 6.20 -19.07
C ASN A 116 -1.72 6.79 -17.68
N GLU A 117 -2.75 7.37 -17.06
CA GLU A 117 -2.68 7.89 -15.69
C GLU A 117 -2.42 6.77 -14.67
N ILE A 118 -3.12 5.63 -14.80
CA ILE A 118 -2.92 4.46 -13.93
C ILE A 118 -1.49 3.94 -14.03
N TRP A 119 -0.99 3.71 -15.24
CA TRP A 119 0.35 3.17 -15.43
C TRP A 119 1.44 4.19 -15.08
N SER A 120 1.22 5.48 -15.36
CA SER A 120 2.14 6.54 -14.93
C SER A 120 2.23 6.65 -13.40
N TYR A 121 1.16 6.35 -12.68
CA TYR A 121 1.16 6.33 -11.21
C TYR A 121 1.87 5.09 -10.65
N LEU A 122 1.67 3.92 -11.27
CA LEU A 122 2.18 2.64 -10.75
C LEU A 122 3.65 2.36 -11.12
N LEU A 123 4.14 2.92 -12.23
CA LEU A 123 5.50 2.65 -12.69
C LEU A 123 6.52 3.50 -11.94
N PRO A 124 7.59 2.89 -11.41
CA PRO A 124 8.72 3.63 -10.88
C PRO A 124 9.34 4.52 -11.97
N GLU A 125 9.87 5.68 -11.58
CA GLU A 125 10.56 6.59 -12.50
C GLU A 125 11.62 5.85 -13.34
N GLY A 126 11.59 6.05 -14.66
CA GLY A 126 12.53 5.43 -15.60
C GLY A 126 12.16 4.02 -16.07
N VAL A 127 10.97 3.49 -15.72
CA VAL A 127 10.46 2.20 -16.23
C VAL A 127 9.39 2.45 -17.30
N CYS A 128 9.66 2.07 -18.56
CA CYS A 128 8.65 2.04 -19.62
C CYS A 128 7.98 0.66 -19.70
N VAL A 129 6.66 0.63 -19.96
CA VAL A 129 5.97 -0.58 -20.42
C VAL A 129 6.14 -0.66 -21.93
N LEU A 130 6.74 -1.75 -22.42
CA LEU A 130 6.74 -2.14 -23.83
C LEU A 130 5.53 -3.01 -24.15
#